data_AF-A0A9J7AIP1-F1
#
_entry.id   AF-A0A9J7AIP1-F1
#
_cell.length_a   1.000
_cell.length_b   1.000
_cell.length_c   1.000
_cell.angle_alpha   90.00
_cell.angle_beta   90.00
_cell.angle_gamma   90.00
#
_symmetry.space_group_name_H-M   'P 1'
#
loop_
_entity.id
_entity.type
_entity.pdbx_description
1 polymer ?
#
loop_
_entity_poly.entity_id
_entity_poly.type
_entity_poly.pdbx_seq_one_letter_code
_entity_poly.pdbx_strand_id
1 'polypeptide(L)'
;MMTIKINNGIVKFELVNPEKEARPEERKTSDKETTLKKETSPEVNTHQEMPARPAVLSGKTYEIHNQQQTVFITINDQLMADDQQRPYEILINTSQAQGYSGLTAIARLSSRLLQQGVALADIADQLGDIFDPTGGFTEASGEAHSSLVAAIAQRLKQHQAE
;
A
#
# COMPACT_ATOMS: atom_id res chain seq x y z
N MET A 1 -5.16 49.80 22.33
CA MET A 1 -5.26 48.37 21.98
C MET A 1 -6.67 47.92 22.33
N MET A 2 -7.52 47.65 21.32
CA MET A 2 -8.88 47.14 21.53
C MET A 2 -8.92 45.66 21.15
N THR A 3 -9.27 44.83 22.13
CA THR A 3 -9.40 43.38 22.00
C THR A 3 -10.83 43.05 21.57
N ILE A 4 -11.01 42.49 20.38
CA ILE A 4 -12.32 42.01 19.91
C ILE A 4 -12.49 40.57 20.39
N LYS A 5 -13.46 40.34 21.28
CA LYS A 5 -13.92 39.00 21.65
C LYS A 5 -15.10 38.62 20.75
N ILE A 6 -14.93 37.59 19.93
CA ILE A 6 -16.00 37.00 19.12
C ILE A 6 -16.56 35.82 19.93
N ASN A 7 -17.84 35.88 20.27
CA ASN A 7 -18.48 34.87 21.11
C ASN A 7 -19.92 34.61 20.62
N ASN A 8 -20.08 33.93 19.49
CA ASN A 8 -21.39 33.50 19.00
C ASN A 8 -21.33 32.04 18.55
N GLY A 9 -22.17 31.22 19.18
CA GLY A 9 -22.21 29.77 19.10
C GLY A 9 -22.60 29.23 17.72
N ILE A 10 -22.17 27.99 17.48
CA ILE A 10 -22.45 27.22 16.27
C ILE A 10 -23.95 26.96 16.17
N VAL A 11 -24.57 27.47 15.10
CA VAL A 11 -25.97 27.22 14.75
C VAL A 11 -26.06 25.82 14.12
N LYS A 12 -26.90 24.95 14.70
CA LYS A 12 -27.24 23.63 14.12
C LYS A 12 -28.10 23.85 12.88
N PHE A 13 -27.64 23.35 11.72
CA PHE A 13 -28.48 23.25 10.53
C PHE A 13 -29.19 21.90 10.53
N GLU A 14 -30.52 21.93 10.50
CA GLU A 14 -31.39 20.76 10.36
C GLU A 14 -31.75 20.61 8.88
N LEU A 15 -31.36 19.49 8.27
CA LEU A 15 -31.73 19.17 6.88
C LEU A 15 -33.20 18.75 6.84
N VAL A 16 -34.06 19.69 6.45
CA VAL A 16 -35.48 19.45 6.17
C VAL A 16 -35.59 18.70 4.84
N ASN A 17 -36.10 17.48 4.90
CA ASN A 17 -36.39 16.66 3.73
C ASN A 17 -37.78 17.07 3.17
N PRO A 18 -37.89 17.67 1.98
CA PRO A 18 -39.10 18.35 1.54
C PRO A 18 -40.00 17.37 0.80
N GLU A 19 -40.60 16.40 1.49
CA GLU A 19 -41.66 15.58 0.88
C GLU A 19 -42.46 14.88 1.98
N LYS A 20 -43.37 15.64 2.61
CA LYS A 20 -44.58 15.12 3.28
C LYS A 20 -45.41 16.27 3.83
N GLU A 21 -46.37 16.75 3.04
CA GLU A 21 -47.66 17.19 3.58
C GLU A 21 -48.74 17.16 2.50
N ALA A 22 -49.97 16.91 2.95
CA ALA A 22 -51.25 16.81 2.23
C ALA A 22 -51.65 15.42 1.68
N ARG A 23 -52.36 14.68 2.53
CA ARG A 23 -53.22 13.53 2.22
C ARG A 23 -54.53 14.03 1.56
N PRO A 24 -55.16 13.26 0.66
CA PRO A 24 -56.43 12.65 1.08
C PRO A 24 -56.52 11.15 0.75
N GLU A 25 -57.23 10.43 1.60
CA GLU A 25 -57.59 9.03 1.42
C GLU A 25 -58.52 8.83 0.22
N GLU A 26 -58.28 7.80 -0.59
CA GLU A 26 -59.36 7.01 -1.20
C GLU A 26 -58.91 5.59 -1.58
N ARG A 27 -59.62 4.61 -0.99
CA ARG A 27 -60.06 3.29 -1.48
C ARG A 27 -59.07 2.28 -2.13
N LYS A 28 -58.91 1.18 -1.38
CA LYS A 28 -58.73 -0.24 -1.74
C LYS A 28 -58.59 -0.59 -3.25
N THR A 29 -57.54 -1.32 -3.62
CA THR A 29 -57.53 -2.80 -3.83
C THR A 29 -56.22 -3.24 -4.50
N SER A 30 -55.86 -4.51 -4.24
CA SER A 30 -55.08 -5.41 -5.09
C SER A 30 -53.54 -5.47 -4.93
N ASP A 31 -53.16 -6.49 -4.17
CA ASP A 31 -52.22 -7.57 -4.56
C ASP A 31 -50.71 -7.35 -4.72
N LYS A 32 -50.02 -8.33 -4.11
CA LYS A 32 -48.66 -8.85 -4.33
C LYS A 32 -47.51 -8.16 -3.61
N GLU A 33 -47.39 -8.59 -2.36
CA GLU A 33 -46.14 -8.94 -1.69
C GLU A 33 -45.08 -9.47 -2.67
N THR A 34 -44.06 -8.65 -2.94
CA THR A 34 -42.79 -9.08 -3.51
C THR A 34 -41.71 -8.74 -2.49
N THR A 35 -41.28 -9.77 -1.78
CA THR A 35 -40.09 -9.82 -0.94
C THR A 35 -38.85 -9.46 -1.77
N LEU A 36 -38.31 -8.25 -1.61
CA LEU A 36 -36.94 -7.97 -2.03
C LEU A 36 -35.99 -8.46 -0.94
N LYS A 37 -35.32 -9.58 -1.26
CA LYS A 37 -34.13 -10.07 -0.57
C LYS A 37 -33.11 -8.93 -0.51
N LYS A 38 -32.78 -8.49 0.70
CA LYS A 38 -31.59 -7.67 0.96
C LYS A 38 -30.38 -8.57 0.69
N GLU A 39 -29.84 -8.47 -0.51
CA GLU A 39 -28.55 -9.06 -0.85
C GLU A 39 -27.53 -8.54 0.15
N THR A 40 -27.01 -9.48 0.93
CA THR A 40 -25.83 -9.30 1.77
C THR A 40 -24.68 -8.90 0.85
N SER A 41 -24.35 -7.61 0.83
CA SER A 41 -23.03 -7.15 0.41
C SER A 41 -22.00 -8.02 1.13
N PRO A 42 -20.96 -8.53 0.44
CA PRO A 42 -19.93 -9.30 1.11
C PRO A 42 -19.31 -8.38 2.17
N GLU A 43 -19.40 -8.79 3.44
CA GLU A 43 -18.63 -8.19 4.51
C GLU A 43 -17.17 -8.16 4.04
N VAL A 44 -16.67 -6.95 3.78
CA VAL A 44 -15.24 -6.72 3.57
C VAL A 44 -14.58 -7.22 4.84
N ASN A 45 -13.85 -8.33 4.69
CA ASN A 45 -13.21 -9.03 5.77
C ASN A 45 -12.49 -8.04 6.69
N THR A 46 -12.80 -8.21 7.97
CA THR A 46 -12.27 -7.58 9.18
C THR A 46 -10.84 -7.07 9.02
N HIS A 47 -10.58 -5.87 9.56
CA HIS A 47 -9.23 -5.36 9.78
C HIS A 47 -8.39 -6.47 10.43
N GLN A 48 -7.55 -7.15 9.66
CA GLN A 48 -6.50 -7.97 10.23
C GLN A 48 -5.63 -6.99 11.01
N GLU A 49 -5.69 -7.10 12.34
CA GLU A 49 -4.89 -6.30 13.23
C GLU A 49 -3.43 -6.60 12.90
N MET A 50 -2.74 -5.61 12.32
CA MET A 50 -1.37 -5.83 11.91
C MET A 50 -0.50 -5.99 13.15
N PRO A 51 0.43 -6.96 13.15
CA PRO A 51 1.36 -7.09 14.25
C PRO A 51 2.13 -5.78 14.44
N ALA A 52 2.30 -5.37 15.69
CA ALA A 52 3.07 -4.17 16.01
C ALA A 52 4.52 -4.34 15.54
N ARG A 53 5.06 -3.32 14.86
CA ARG A 53 6.45 -3.32 14.40
C ARG A 53 7.41 -3.47 15.60
N PRO A 54 8.34 -4.45 15.58
CA PRO A 54 9.39 -4.55 16.60
C PRO A 54 10.27 -3.29 16.67
N ALA A 55 10.88 -3.06 17.84
CA ALA A 55 11.79 -1.93 18.02
C ALA A 55 13.07 -2.05 17.16
N VAL A 56 13.55 -3.28 16.99
CA VAL A 56 14.76 -3.61 16.23
C VAL A 56 14.44 -4.73 15.25
N LEU A 57 14.95 -4.60 14.03
CA LEU A 57 14.89 -5.62 12.98
C LEU A 57 16.31 -5.91 12.49
N SER A 58 16.60 -7.17 12.15
CA SER A 58 17.81 -7.53 11.42
C SER A 58 17.61 -7.19 9.96
N GLY A 59 18.64 -6.75 9.24
CA GLY A 59 18.49 -6.44 7.83
C GLY A 59 19.77 -6.59 7.04
N LYS A 60 19.60 -6.78 5.72
CA LYS A 60 20.68 -6.86 4.73
C LYS A 60 20.49 -5.75 3.72
N THR A 61 21.59 -5.10 3.33
CA THR A 61 21.57 -4.04 2.32
C THR A 61 22.27 -4.53 1.06
N TYR A 62 21.59 -4.39 -0.07
CA TYR A 62 22.06 -4.70 -1.40
C TYR A 62 22.28 -3.40 -2.17
N GLU A 63 23.34 -3.36 -2.97
CA GLU A 63 23.70 -2.22 -3.80
C GLU A 63 23.47 -2.56 -5.28
N ILE A 64 22.85 -1.63 -6.00
CA ILE A 64 22.72 -1.65 -7.46
C ILE A 64 23.40 -0.40 -8.00
N HIS A 65 24.33 -0.58 -8.93
CA HIS A 65 25.06 0.53 -9.54
C HIS A 65 24.85 0.58 -11.05
N ASN A 66 24.43 1.73 -11.57
CA ASN A 66 24.37 2.01 -12.99
C ASN A 66 25.02 3.37 -13.32
N GLN A 67 25.09 3.72 -14.61
CA GLN A 67 25.75 4.95 -15.06
C GLN A 67 25.08 6.24 -14.54
N GLN A 68 23.81 6.18 -14.13
CA GLN A 68 23.05 7.35 -13.70
C GLN A 68 23.06 7.52 -12.18
N GLN A 69 22.93 6.42 -11.42
CA GLN A 69 22.76 6.45 -9.96
C GLN A 69 23.17 5.14 -9.28
N THR A 70 23.35 5.22 -7.96
CA THR A 70 23.47 4.05 -7.07
C THR A 70 22.22 3.95 -6.22
N VAL A 71 21.64 2.75 -6.13
CA VAL A 71 20.47 2.45 -5.32
C VAL A 71 20.84 1.43 -4.26
N PHE A 72 20.43 1.70 -3.02
CA PHE A 72 20.57 0.81 -1.88
C PHE A 72 19.21 0.26 -1.49
N ILE A 73 19.09 -1.06 -1.42
CA ILE A 73 17.89 -1.76 -0.97
C ILE A 73 18.20 -2.45 0.34
N THR A 74 17.55 -2.04 1.41
CA THR A 74 17.62 -2.73 2.71
C THR A 74 16.36 -3.54 2.91
N ILE A 75 16.52 -4.84 3.12
CA ILE A 75 15.42 -5.75 3.46
C ILE A 75 15.60 -6.11 4.92
N ASN A 76 14.59 -5.76 5.73
CA ASN A 76 14.58 -6.01 7.16
C ASN A 76 13.67 -7.20 7.46
N ASP A 77 14.19 -8.15 8.22
CA ASP A 77 13.52 -9.36 8.64
C ASP A 77 13.04 -9.26 10.09
N GLN A 78 11.84 -9.81 10.32
CA GLN A 78 11.33 -10.06 11.64
C GLN A 78 11.56 -11.52 12.01
N LEU A 79 12.08 -11.76 13.22
CA LEU A 79 12.14 -13.09 13.81
C LEU A 79 10.75 -13.49 14.29
N MET A 80 10.28 -14.62 13.78
CA MET A 80 8.99 -15.20 14.13
C MET A 80 9.13 -16.19 15.29
N ALA A 81 8.01 -16.60 15.89
CA ALA A 81 7.99 -17.52 17.03
C ALA A 81 8.46 -18.94 16.68
N ASP A 82 8.50 -19.29 15.40
CA ASP A 82 9.03 -20.54 14.85
C ASP A 82 10.55 -20.45 14.54
N ASP A 83 11.24 -19.43 15.07
CA ASP A 83 12.63 -19.08 14.79
C ASP A 83 12.95 -18.83 13.30
N GLN A 84 11.94 -18.65 12.45
CA GLN A 84 12.14 -18.26 11.06
C GLN A 84 12.22 -16.75 10.93
N GLN A 85 13.16 -16.29 10.11
CA GLN A 85 13.20 -14.90 9.66
C GLN A 85 12.24 -14.73 8.49
N ARG A 86 11.40 -13.70 8.55
CA ARG A 86 10.52 -13.33 7.44
C ARG A 86 10.72 -11.87 7.07
N PRO A 87 10.80 -11.55 5.77
CA PRO A 87 10.86 -10.17 5.31
C PRO A 87 9.68 -9.36 5.83
N TYR A 88 9.98 -8.24 6.47
CA TYR A 88 9.00 -7.39 7.14
C TYR A 88 8.83 -6.04 6.47
N GLU A 89 9.93 -5.41 6.05
CA GLU A 89 9.91 -4.13 5.35
C GLU A 89 11.09 -4.01 4.37
N ILE A 90 10.86 -3.25 3.30
CA ILE A 90 11.86 -2.92 2.29
C ILE A 90 12.06 -1.41 2.31
N LEU A 91 13.30 -0.99 2.49
CA LEU A 91 13.72 0.40 2.39
C LEU A 91 14.55 0.57 1.13
N ILE A 92 14.31 1.64 0.38
CA ILE A 92 15.07 1.94 -0.82
C ILE A 92 15.59 3.38 -0.69
N ASN A 93 16.89 3.53 -0.86
CA ASN A 93 17.56 4.83 -0.93
C ASN A 93 18.34 4.95 -2.24
N THR A 94 18.56 6.17 -2.70
CA THR A 94 19.32 6.45 -3.92
C THR A 94 20.27 7.63 -3.71
N SER A 95 21.41 7.60 -4.41
CA SER A 95 22.35 8.72 -4.45
C SER A 95 21.84 9.92 -5.24
N GLN A 96 20.79 9.75 -6.05
CA GLN A 96 20.25 10.79 -6.92
C GLN A 96 18.77 11.08 -6.62
N ALA A 97 18.35 12.34 -6.79
CA ALA A 97 16.96 12.74 -6.59
C ALA A 97 16.02 12.23 -7.70
N GLN A 98 16.56 11.93 -8.89
CA GLN A 98 15.78 11.48 -10.04
C GLN A 98 15.14 10.12 -9.75
N GLY A 99 13.83 10.03 -9.89
CA GLY A 99 13.09 8.79 -9.63
C GLY A 99 12.91 8.44 -8.13
N TYR A 100 13.37 9.29 -7.21
CA TYR A 100 13.25 9.07 -5.76
C TYR A 100 11.80 8.82 -5.30
N SER A 101 10.82 9.54 -5.87
CA SER A 101 9.41 9.38 -5.52
C SER A 101 8.85 8.00 -5.91
N GLY A 102 9.24 7.50 -7.09
CA GLY A 102 8.87 6.17 -7.57
C GLY A 102 9.47 5.08 -6.69
N LEU A 103 10.76 5.18 -6.38
CA LEU A 103 11.44 4.24 -5.48
C LEU A 103 10.84 4.26 -4.06
N THR A 104 10.52 5.45 -3.54
CA THR A 104 9.86 5.60 -2.23
C THR A 104 8.47 4.97 -2.23
N ALA A 105 7.70 5.14 -3.31
CA ALA A 105 6.39 4.51 -3.45
C ALA A 105 6.50 2.98 -3.48
N ILE A 106 7.45 2.44 -4.25
CA ILE A 106 7.75 1.00 -4.29
C ILE A 106 8.11 0.48 -2.90
N ALA A 107 9.03 1.13 -2.19
CA ALA A 107 9.44 0.72 -0.85
C ALA A 107 8.25 0.69 0.13
N ARG A 108 7.42 1.74 0.14
CA ARG A 108 6.26 1.85 1.05
C ARG A 108 5.19 0.82 0.75
N LEU A 109 4.83 0.65 -0.52
CA LEU A 109 3.81 -0.32 -0.92
C LEU A 109 4.30 -1.76 -0.69
N SER A 110 5.55 -2.06 -1.05
CA SER A 110 6.11 -3.39 -0.83
C SER A 110 6.21 -3.72 0.66
N SER A 111 6.65 -2.77 1.49
CA SER A 111 6.64 -2.95 2.95
C SER A 111 5.24 -3.21 3.50
N ARG A 112 4.22 -2.52 2.95
CA ARG A 112 2.84 -2.75 3.36
C ARG A 112 2.35 -4.14 2.99
N LEU A 113 2.70 -4.62 1.79
CA LEU A 113 2.35 -5.98 1.34
C LEU A 113 3.03 -7.05 2.21
N LEU A 114 4.31 -6.88 2.54
CA LEU A 114 5.02 -7.78 3.46
C LEU A 114 4.35 -7.84 4.84
N GLN A 115 3.98 -6.68 5.40
CA GLN A 115 3.26 -6.61 6.68
C GLN A 115 1.87 -7.26 6.64
N GLN A 116 1.27 -7.37 5.46
CA GLN A 116 0.02 -8.10 5.22
C GLN A 116 0.24 -9.59 4.96
N GLY A 117 1.49 -10.07 4.96
CA GLY A 117 1.85 -11.47 4.77
C GLY A 117 2.02 -11.91 3.32
N VAL A 118 2.10 -10.98 2.36
CA VAL A 118 2.45 -11.30 0.97
C VAL A 118 3.90 -11.77 0.91
N ALA A 119 4.19 -12.83 0.16
CA ALA A 119 5.55 -13.36 0.06
C ALA A 119 6.46 -12.41 -0.72
N LEU A 120 7.74 -12.35 -0.31
CA LEU A 120 8.74 -11.54 -1.01
C LEU A 120 8.92 -11.97 -2.48
N ALA A 121 8.79 -13.28 -2.75
CA ALA A 121 8.80 -13.83 -4.12
C ALA A 121 7.74 -13.18 -5.00
N ASP A 122 6.49 -13.12 -4.53
CA ASP A 122 5.37 -12.61 -5.31
C ASP A 122 5.59 -11.13 -5.65
N ILE A 123 6.08 -10.34 -4.69
CA ILE A 123 6.44 -8.93 -4.89
C ILE A 123 7.56 -8.84 -5.92
N ALA A 124 8.61 -9.65 -5.78
CA ALA A 124 9.75 -9.63 -6.69
C ALA A 124 9.36 -10.04 -8.11
N ASP A 125 8.45 -10.99 -8.29
CA ASP A 125 7.95 -11.38 -9.61
C ASP A 125 7.21 -10.21 -10.28
N GLN A 126 6.31 -9.52 -9.55
CA GLN A 126 5.62 -8.35 -10.10
C GLN A 126 6.56 -7.20 -10.45
N LEU A 127 7.60 -6.97 -9.65
CA LEU A 127 8.60 -5.94 -9.94
C LEU A 127 9.52 -6.33 -11.11
N GLY A 128 9.80 -7.62 -11.28
CA GLY A 128 10.65 -8.15 -12.35
C GLY A 128 10.07 -7.95 -13.75
N ASP A 129 8.73 -7.93 -13.85
CA ASP A 129 8.00 -7.73 -15.10
C ASP A 129 7.95 -6.25 -15.56
N ILE A 130 8.60 -5.33 -14.82
CA ILE A 130 8.66 -3.91 -15.17
C ILE A 130 9.89 -3.64 -16.06
N PHE A 131 9.64 -3.10 -17.26
CA PHE A 131 10.66 -2.80 -18.26
C PHE A 131 10.89 -1.29 -18.39
N ASP A 132 12.15 -0.88 -18.63
CA ASP A 132 12.47 0.50 -18.97
C ASP A 132 12.29 0.72 -20.49
N PRO A 133 11.49 1.70 -20.94
CA PRO A 133 11.29 1.96 -22.36
C PRO A 133 12.56 2.39 -23.09
N THR A 134 13.57 2.89 -22.38
CA THR A 134 14.85 3.32 -22.96
C THR A 134 15.86 2.17 -23.09
N GLY A 135 15.49 0.98 -22.64
CA GLY A 135 16.36 -0.18 -22.56
C GLY A 135 16.94 -0.36 -21.15
N GLY A 136 17.36 -1.58 -20.89
CA GLY A 136 17.97 -1.97 -19.63
C GLY A 136 19.39 -1.44 -19.43
N PHE A 137 20.06 -1.94 -18.39
CA PHE A 137 21.47 -1.64 -18.13
C PHE A 137 22.22 -2.89 -17.70
N THR A 138 23.55 -2.78 -17.65
CA THR A 138 24.43 -3.84 -17.16
C THR A 138 25.26 -3.31 -16.01
N GLU A 139 25.26 -4.02 -14.89
CA GLU A 139 26.09 -3.71 -13.72
C GLU A 139 27.56 -4.02 -14.01
N ALA A 140 28.46 -3.44 -13.19
CA ALA A 140 29.90 -3.74 -13.29
C ALA A 140 30.22 -5.22 -13.04
N SER A 141 29.34 -5.95 -12.33
CA SER A 141 29.40 -7.41 -12.16
C SER A 141 29.21 -8.18 -13.47
N GLY A 142 28.70 -7.53 -14.52
CA GLY A 142 28.32 -8.16 -15.79
C GLY A 142 26.86 -8.61 -15.84
N GLU A 143 26.09 -8.42 -14.77
CA GLU A 143 24.66 -8.74 -14.73
C GLU A 143 23.84 -7.72 -15.53
N ALA A 144 22.99 -8.19 -16.43
CA ALA A 144 22.14 -7.36 -17.27
C ALA A 144 20.70 -7.38 -16.75
N HIS A 145 20.09 -6.20 -16.65
CA HIS A 145 18.73 -6.01 -16.16
C HIS A 145 17.91 -5.21 -17.16
N SER A 146 16.64 -5.55 -17.32
CA SER A 146 15.70 -4.87 -18.22
C SER A 146 15.28 -3.48 -17.74
N SER A 147 15.41 -3.19 -16.44
CA SER A 147 15.13 -1.91 -15.81
C SER A 147 15.77 -1.84 -14.42
N LEU A 148 15.80 -0.64 -13.82
CA LEU A 148 16.18 -0.49 -12.41
C LEU A 148 15.26 -1.28 -11.46
N VAL A 149 13.96 -1.36 -11.79
CA VAL A 149 12.99 -2.08 -10.98
C VAL A 149 13.18 -3.59 -11.08
N ALA A 150 13.56 -4.10 -12.26
CA ALA A 150 13.92 -5.50 -12.45
C ALA A 150 15.22 -5.86 -11.70
N ALA A 151 16.18 -4.94 -11.63
CA ALA A 151 17.38 -5.12 -10.80
C ALA A 151 17.02 -5.18 -9.31
N ILE A 152 16.11 -4.32 -8.83
CA ILE A 152 15.57 -4.39 -7.46
C ILE A 152 14.93 -5.76 -7.20
N ALA A 153 14.06 -6.22 -8.10
CA ALA A 153 13.43 -7.54 -8.01
C ALA A 153 14.45 -8.68 -7.86
N GLN A 154 15.56 -8.63 -8.61
CA GLN A 154 16.62 -9.61 -8.50
C GLN A 154 17.28 -9.60 -7.10
N ARG A 155 17.52 -8.43 -6.50
CA ARG A 155 18.05 -8.35 -5.12
C ARG A 155 17.07 -8.87 -4.09
N LEU A 156 15.76 -8.64 -4.28
CA LEU A 156 14.73 -9.26 -3.43
C LEU A 156 14.77 -10.79 -3.52
N LYS A 157 14.91 -11.35 -4.72
CA LYS A 157 15.04 -12.81 -4.93
C LYS A 157 16.32 -13.37 -4.31
N GLN A 158 17.43 -12.65 -4.44
CA GLN A 158 18.70 -13.02 -3.82
C GLN A 158 18.53 -13.15 -2.29
N HIS A 159 17.91 -12.15 -1.66
CA HIS A 159 17.69 -12.15 -0.22
C HIS A 159 16.84 -13.34 0.25
N GLN A 160 15.83 -13.73 -0.53
CA GLN A 160 14.99 -14.89 -0.21
C GLN A 160 15.75 -16.22 -0.26
N ALA A 161 16.82 -16.31 -1.05
CA ALA A 161 17.60 -17.54 -1.22
C ALA A 161 18.67 -17.74 -0.14
N GLU A 162 18.91 -16.75 0.73
CA GLU A 162 19.92 -16.76 1.79
C GLU A 162 19.33 -17.20 3.14
#